data_AF-A0A2N5A598-F1
#
_entry.id   AF-A0A2N5A598-F1
#
_cell.length_a   1.000
_cell.length_b   1.000
_cell.length_c   1.000
_cell.angle_alpha   90.00
_cell.angle_beta   90.00
_cell.angle_gamma   90.00
#
_symmetry.space_group_name_H-M   'P 1'
#
loop_
_entity.id
_entity.type
_entity.pdbx_description
1 polymer ?
#
loop_
_entity_poly.entity_id
_entity_poly.type
_entity_poly.pdbx_seq_one_letter_code
_entity_poly.pdbx_strand_id
1 'polypeptide(L)'
;AWGEYLRLSANYYHPLGDWQLRDNQTQEQRLAAGYDVTAQARLPFYQHINTSVSVEQYFGDSVDLFHTGTGYHNPVAVSVGLNYTPVPLVTVTAKHKQGENGVSQNNVGLKLNYRFGVPLKQQLAADEVAISNSLRGSRFDSPERDNLPVVEYRQRKNLTVYLATPPWDLQSGETVQLKLQIHSLHGIKALHWQGDTQALSLTPPVDASSADGWSVIMPVWNSE
;
A
#
# COMPACT_ATOMS: atom_id res chain seq x y z
N ALA A 1 17.17 -17.33 12.79
CA ALA A 1 18.26 -17.97 13.56
C ALA A 1 18.32 -17.34 14.95
N TRP A 2 18.28 -18.13 16.03
CA TRP A 2 18.24 -17.61 17.40
C TRP A 2 19.47 -18.06 18.17
N GLY A 3 20.19 -17.09 18.72
CA GLY A 3 21.24 -17.28 19.72
C GLY A 3 20.81 -16.72 21.06
N GLU A 4 21.73 -16.75 22.01
CA GLU A 4 21.48 -16.29 23.38
C GLU A 4 21.23 -14.77 23.45
N TYR A 5 22.03 -14.00 22.71
CA TYR A 5 22.00 -12.53 22.70
C TYR A 5 21.50 -11.91 21.41
N LEU A 6 21.39 -12.69 20.33
CA LEU A 6 20.99 -12.21 19.01
C LEU A 6 19.88 -13.10 18.45
N ARG A 7 18.83 -12.49 17.94
CA ARG A 7 17.79 -13.17 17.17
C ARG A 7 17.62 -12.52 15.82
N LEU A 8 17.54 -13.36 14.80
CA LEU A 8 17.29 -12.96 13.44
C LEU A 8 16.00 -13.63 12.96
N SER A 9 15.08 -12.83 12.42
CA SER A 9 13.90 -13.27 11.68
C SER A 9 13.91 -12.66 10.29
N ALA A 10 13.33 -13.40 9.35
CA ALA A 10 13.04 -12.93 8.01
C ALA A 10 11.67 -13.47 7.65
N ASN A 11 10.79 -12.59 7.18
CA ASN A 11 9.41 -12.91 6.88
C ASN A 11 9.09 -12.47 5.46
N TYR A 12 8.26 -13.26 4.76
CA TYR A 12 7.73 -12.91 3.45
C TYR A 12 6.20 -12.88 3.53
N TYR A 13 5.61 -11.81 3.02
CA TYR A 13 4.19 -11.57 3.00
C TYR A 13 3.69 -11.71 1.57
N HIS A 14 2.78 -12.66 1.37
CA HIS A 14 2.15 -12.91 0.08
C HIS A 14 0.64 -12.64 0.16
N PRO A 15 0.09 -11.78 -0.70
CA PRO A 15 -1.33 -11.54 -0.74
C PRO A 15 -2.07 -12.76 -1.31
N LEU A 16 -3.09 -13.23 -0.59
CA LEU A 16 -3.97 -14.32 -1.06
C LEU A 16 -5.29 -13.81 -1.65
N GLY A 17 -5.63 -12.55 -1.40
CA GLY A 17 -6.85 -11.93 -1.86
C GLY A 17 -6.61 -11.04 -3.08
N ASP A 18 -7.61 -11.03 -3.97
CA ASP A 18 -7.67 -10.09 -5.08
C ASP A 18 -8.09 -8.69 -4.63
N TRP A 19 -8.06 -7.77 -5.58
CA TRP A 19 -8.52 -6.39 -5.41
C TRP A 19 -9.98 -6.32 -4.97
N GLN A 20 -10.23 -5.59 -3.90
CA GLN A 20 -11.55 -5.36 -3.33
C GLN A 20 -11.90 -3.87 -3.37
N LEU A 21 -13.16 -3.56 -3.67
CA LEU A 21 -13.65 -2.19 -3.71
C LEU A 21 -13.65 -1.58 -2.30
N ARG A 22 -13.13 -0.37 -2.15
CA ARG A 22 -13.29 0.42 -0.91
C ARG A 22 -14.69 1.04 -0.85
N ASP A 23 -15.07 1.49 0.34
CA ASP A 23 -16.34 2.18 0.60
C ASP A 23 -16.55 3.42 -0.29
N ASN A 24 -15.46 4.08 -0.71
CA ASN A 24 -15.52 5.26 -1.57
C ASN A 24 -15.80 4.96 -3.06
N GLN A 25 -15.95 3.68 -3.44
CA GLN A 25 -16.24 3.16 -4.79
C GLN A 25 -15.30 3.56 -5.94
N THR A 26 -14.31 4.42 -5.68
CA THR A 26 -13.36 4.97 -6.64
C THR A 26 -11.99 4.31 -6.55
N GLN A 27 -11.71 3.65 -5.43
CA GLN A 27 -10.46 2.96 -5.17
C GLN A 27 -10.70 1.48 -4.86
N GLU A 28 -9.73 0.68 -5.25
CA GLU A 28 -9.62 -0.71 -4.86
C GLU A 28 -8.41 -0.87 -3.93
N GLN A 29 -8.51 -1.81 -3.00
CA GLN A 29 -7.44 -2.17 -2.08
C GLN A 29 -7.17 -3.68 -2.15
N ARG A 30 -5.92 -4.06 -1.94
CA ARG A 30 -5.54 -5.44 -1.62
C ARG A 30 -4.38 -5.43 -0.64
N LEU A 31 -4.05 -6.60 -0.10
CA LEU A 31 -2.82 -6.76 0.68
C LEU A 31 -1.60 -6.56 -0.22
N ALA A 32 -0.58 -5.86 0.28
CA ALA A 32 0.68 -5.66 -0.43
C ALA A 32 1.60 -6.85 -0.21
N ALA A 33 2.30 -7.27 -1.27
CA ALA A 33 3.39 -8.23 -1.14
C ALA A 33 4.64 -7.52 -0.57
N GLY A 34 5.41 -8.22 0.26
CA GLY A 34 6.61 -7.63 0.84
C GLY A 34 7.41 -8.61 1.67
N TYR A 35 8.49 -8.11 2.27
CA TYR A 35 9.27 -8.85 3.23
C TYR A 35 9.78 -7.93 4.34
N ASP A 36 10.13 -8.55 5.46
CA ASP A 36 10.91 -7.91 6.50
C ASP A 36 12.10 -8.77 6.92
N VAL A 37 13.12 -8.11 7.43
CA VAL A 37 14.23 -8.73 8.13
C VAL A 37 14.41 -7.99 9.44
N THR A 38 14.40 -8.72 10.55
CA THR A 38 14.53 -8.13 11.89
C THR A 38 15.67 -8.77 12.66
N ALA A 39 16.51 -7.93 13.25
CA ALA A 39 17.55 -8.30 14.18
C ALA A 39 17.24 -7.76 15.57
N GLN A 40 17.13 -8.63 16.57
CA GLN A 40 16.97 -8.27 17.96
C GLN A 40 18.25 -8.59 18.73
N ALA A 41 18.78 -7.60 19.43
CA ALA A 41 19.97 -7.72 20.26
C ALA A 41 19.64 -7.52 21.73
N ARG A 42 20.33 -8.29 22.58
CA ARG A 42 20.22 -8.21 24.03
C ARG A 42 21.51 -7.71 24.62
N LEU A 43 21.39 -6.89 25.66
CA LEU A 43 22.54 -6.38 26.39
C LEU A 43 22.84 -7.35 27.55
N PRO A 44 24.02 -8.01 27.58
CA PRO A 44 24.36 -8.95 28.64
C PRO A 44 24.34 -8.33 30.04
N PHE A 45 24.65 -7.04 30.11
CA PHE A 45 24.71 -6.24 31.33
C PHE A 45 23.37 -5.58 31.71
N TYR A 46 22.36 -5.63 30.83
CA TYR A 46 21.05 -5.02 31.07
C TYR A 46 19.92 -5.93 30.58
N GLN A 47 19.59 -6.93 31.39
CA GLN A 47 18.68 -8.04 31.02
C GLN A 47 17.22 -7.64 30.84
N HIS A 48 16.84 -6.45 31.34
CA HIS A 48 15.51 -5.89 31.19
C HIS A 48 15.33 -5.10 29.89
N ILE A 49 16.40 -4.86 29.13
CA ILE A 49 16.37 -4.04 27.91
C ILE A 49 16.80 -4.88 26.71
N ASN A 50 15.94 -4.87 25.68
CA ASN A 50 16.25 -5.45 24.37
C ASN A 50 16.16 -4.35 23.31
N THR A 51 17.06 -4.39 22.34
CA THR A 51 17.03 -3.51 21.18
C THR A 51 16.69 -4.30 19.92
N SER A 52 16.13 -3.62 18.95
CA SER A 52 15.78 -4.23 17.66
C SER A 52 16.02 -3.26 16.52
N VAL A 53 16.40 -3.81 15.38
CA VAL A 53 16.50 -3.11 14.11
C VAL A 53 15.79 -3.96 13.07
N SER A 54 14.87 -3.38 12.33
CA SER A 54 14.20 -4.05 11.23
C SER A 54 14.27 -3.23 9.95
N VAL A 55 14.30 -3.93 8.83
CA VAL A 55 14.15 -3.35 7.49
C VAL A 55 12.99 -4.07 6.82
N GLU A 56 12.09 -3.31 6.24
CA GLU A 56 10.92 -3.82 5.54
C GLU A 56 10.79 -3.15 4.17
N GLN A 57 10.40 -3.94 3.17
CA GLN A 57 10.13 -3.48 1.81
C GLN A 57 8.86 -4.13 1.31
N TYR A 58 8.01 -3.32 0.70
CA TYR A 58 6.79 -3.77 0.06
C TYR A 58 6.75 -3.34 -1.40
N PHE A 59 5.98 -4.07 -2.20
CA PHE A 59 5.93 -3.92 -3.64
C PHE A 59 4.53 -3.54 -4.11
N GLY A 60 4.46 -2.54 -5.00
CA GLY A 60 3.21 -2.01 -5.54
C GLY A 60 3.33 -0.53 -5.91
N ASP A 61 2.34 -0.04 -6.65
CA ASP A 61 2.33 1.34 -7.14
C ASP A 61 1.92 2.36 -6.06
N SER A 62 1.07 1.96 -5.12
CA SER A 62 0.58 2.81 -4.04
C SER A 62 0.39 2.01 -2.76
N VAL A 63 1.48 1.72 -2.07
CA VAL A 63 1.53 0.92 -0.84
C VAL A 63 1.55 1.78 0.42
N ASP A 64 0.64 1.53 1.35
CA ASP A 64 0.49 2.30 2.59
C ASP A 64 1.30 1.69 3.74
N LEU A 65 2.63 1.77 3.63
CA LEU A 65 3.57 1.20 4.61
C LEU A 65 3.44 1.81 6.02
N PHE A 66 2.91 3.03 6.12
CA PHE A 66 2.81 3.80 7.36
C PHE A 66 1.39 3.84 7.94
N HIS A 67 0.42 3.20 7.28
CA HIS A 67 -0.99 3.20 7.67
C HIS A 67 -1.56 4.62 7.82
N THR A 68 -1.17 5.51 6.91
CA THR A 68 -1.57 6.93 6.91
C THR A 68 -2.69 7.22 5.92
N GLY A 69 -3.05 6.24 5.08
CA GLY A 69 -3.98 6.40 3.96
C GLY A 69 -3.32 6.88 2.67
N THR A 70 -2.02 7.20 2.70
CA THR A 70 -1.23 7.62 1.54
C THR A 70 -0.31 6.49 1.11
N GLY A 71 -0.47 6.01 -0.13
CA GLY A 71 0.36 4.95 -0.68
C GLY A 71 1.57 5.49 -1.44
N TYR A 72 2.68 4.77 -1.36
CA TYR A 72 3.96 5.07 -1.99
C TYR A 72 4.37 3.96 -2.95
N HIS A 73 5.17 4.27 -3.97
CA HIS A 73 5.67 3.28 -4.91
C HIS A 73 6.84 2.50 -4.30
N ASN A 74 6.70 1.17 -4.22
CA ASN A 74 7.72 0.24 -3.70
C ASN A 74 8.44 0.71 -2.42
N PRO A 75 7.72 1.09 -1.35
CA PRO A 75 8.31 1.77 -0.21
C PRO A 75 9.21 0.87 0.62
N VAL A 76 10.28 1.49 1.14
CA VAL A 76 11.18 0.89 2.12
C VAL A 76 11.12 1.66 3.44
N ALA A 77 11.20 0.94 4.55
CA ALA A 77 11.35 1.55 5.87
C ALA A 77 12.38 0.80 6.74
N VAL A 78 13.03 1.56 7.61
CA VAL A 78 13.89 1.06 8.66
C VAL A 78 13.25 1.41 9.99
N SER A 79 13.18 0.44 10.90
CA SER A 79 12.73 0.68 12.27
C SER A 79 13.82 0.38 13.28
N VAL A 80 13.89 1.21 14.31
CA VAL A 80 14.69 0.97 15.51
C VAL A 80 13.74 0.87 16.70
N GLY A 81 13.88 -0.20 17.48
CA GLY A 81 13.01 -0.47 18.62
C GLY A 81 13.78 -0.70 19.92
N LEU A 82 13.16 -0.31 21.03
CA LEU A 82 13.61 -0.50 22.39
C LEU A 82 12.49 -1.14 23.21
N ASN A 83 12.78 -2.25 23.86
CA ASN A 83 11.83 -3.00 24.67
C ASN A 83 12.34 -3.07 26.11
N TYR A 84 11.52 -2.63 27.07
CA TYR A 84 11.79 -2.70 28.50
C TYR A 84 10.84 -3.69 29.18
N THR A 85 11.39 -4.72 29.83
CA THR A 85 10.65 -5.80 30.48
C THR A 85 10.99 -5.81 31.97
N PRO A 86 10.25 -5.09 32.82
CA PRO A 86 10.51 -5.08 34.27
C PRO A 86 10.27 -6.46 34.92
N VAL A 87 9.27 -7.20 34.43
CA VAL A 87 8.91 -8.55 34.86
C VAL A 87 8.51 -9.38 33.62
N PRO A 88 8.63 -10.71 33.61
CA PRO A 88 8.32 -11.53 32.43
C PRO A 88 6.93 -11.31 31.84
N LEU A 89 5.94 -10.97 32.68
CA LEU A 89 4.57 -10.73 32.26
C LEU A 89 4.38 -9.44 31.44
N VAL A 90 5.24 -8.43 31.60
CA VAL A 90 4.99 -7.08 31.07
C VAL A 90 6.18 -6.57 30.28
N THR A 91 5.95 -6.12 29.05
CA THR A 91 6.95 -5.45 28.22
C THR A 91 6.40 -4.12 27.71
N VAL A 92 7.16 -3.05 27.90
CA VAL A 92 6.92 -1.74 27.27
C VAL A 92 7.80 -1.65 26.04
N THR A 93 7.22 -1.24 24.91
CA THR A 93 7.93 -1.15 23.62
C THR A 93 7.89 0.29 23.12
N ALA A 94 9.02 0.79 22.63
CA ALA A 94 9.13 2.04 21.90
C ALA A 94 9.79 1.75 20.55
N LYS A 95 9.19 2.18 19.45
CA LYS A 95 9.68 1.96 18.08
C LYS A 95 9.65 3.27 17.30
N HIS A 96 10.74 3.56 16.62
CA HIS A 96 10.84 4.63 15.64
C HIS A 96 11.01 4.02 14.26
N LYS A 97 10.07 4.28 13.35
CA LYS A 97 10.07 3.81 11.95
C LYS A 97 10.32 5.00 11.04
N GLN A 98 11.31 4.89 10.17
CA GLN A 98 11.71 5.90 9.20
C GLN A 98 11.60 5.32 7.80
N GLY A 99 10.90 6.04 6.91
CA GLY A 99 10.76 5.68 5.50
C GLY A 99 11.49 6.65 4.60
N GLU A 100 11.33 6.42 3.31
CA GLU A 100 11.76 7.33 2.26
C GLU A 100 11.02 8.68 2.34
N ASN A 101 11.59 9.72 1.74
CA ASN A 101 10.99 11.06 1.65
C ASN A 101 10.65 11.72 3.00
N GLY A 102 11.34 11.34 4.08
CA GLY A 102 11.20 11.97 5.40
C GLY A 102 9.97 11.54 6.20
N VAL A 103 9.21 10.56 5.72
CA VAL A 103 8.07 9.99 6.46
C VAL A 103 8.59 9.23 7.68
N SER A 104 8.04 9.50 8.86
CA SER A 104 8.41 8.80 10.09
C SER A 104 7.21 8.54 10.98
N GLN A 105 7.33 7.52 11.83
CA GLN A 105 6.30 7.13 12.78
C GLN A 105 6.94 6.68 14.09
N ASN A 106 6.35 7.12 15.20
CA ASN A 106 6.74 6.71 16.54
C ASN A 106 5.60 5.88 17.14
N ASN A 107 5.92 4.68 17.64
CA ASN A 107 4.96 3.79 18.26
C ASN A 107 5.42 3.45 19.67
N VAL A 108 4.53 3.64 20.64
CA VAL A 108 4.69 3.16 22.01
C VAL A 108 3.62 2.12 22.28
N GLY A 109 4.01 1.01 22.91
CA GLY A 109 3.12 -0.12 23.13
C GLY A 109 3.36 -0.77 24.48
N LEU A 110 2.33 -1.50 24.94
CA LEU A 110 2.36 -2.33 26.13
C LEU A 110 1.98 -3.74 25.74
N LYS A 111 2.81 -4.71 26.09
CA LYS A 111 2.59 -6.13 25.82
C LYS A 111 2.46 -6.91 27.12
N LEU A 112 1.43 -7.75 27.20
CA LEU A 112 1.23 -8.71 28.28
C LEU A 112 1.58 -10.11 27.77
N ASN A 113 2.61 -10.74 28.35
CA ASN A 113 3.11 -12.05 27.96
C ASN A 113 2.77 -13.09 29.04
N TYR A 114 1.60 -13.71 28.95
CA TYR A 114 1.19 -14.75 29.90
C TYR A 114 1.71 -16.14 29.49
N ARG A 115 2.41 -16.82 30.40
CA ARG A 115 2.97 -18.17 30.18
C ARG A 115 2.16 -19.21 30.94
N PHE A 116 1.40 -20.04 30.22
CA PHE A 116 0.67 -21.16 30.80
C PHE A 116 1.63 -22.18 31.43
N GLY A 117 1.25 -22.73 32.59
CA GLY A 117 2.07 -23.70 33.32
C GLY A 117 3.20 -23.11 34.18
N VAL A 118 3.42 -21.79 34.14
CA VAL A 118 4.36 -21.09 35.01
C VAL A 118 3.59 -20.38 36.13
N PRO A 119 3.94 -20.56 37.41
CA PRO A 119 3.29 -19.85 38.51
C PRO A 119 3.28 -18.33 38.30
N LEU A 120 2.13 -17.67 38.56
CA LEU A 120 2.01 -16.21 38.40
C LEU A 120 3.07 -15.43 39.17
N LYS A 121 3.45 -15.92 40.36
CA LYS A 121 4.52 -15.33 41.17
C LYS A 121 5.84 -15.20 40.40
N GLN A 122 6.23 -16.21 39.63
CA GLN A 122 7.45 -16.17 38.81
C GLN A 122 7.31 -15.19 37.65
N GLN A 123 6.12 -15.09 37.05
CA GLN A 123 5.87 -14.17 35.94
C GLN A 123 5.86 -12.69 36.37
N LEU A 124 5.67 -12.43 37.67
CA LEU A 124 5.71 -11.10 38.29
C LEU A 124 7.05 -10.83 39.02
N ALA A 125 8.00 -11.75 38.97
CA ALA A 125 9.29 -11.61 39.64
C ALA A 125 10.34 -11.04 38.66
N ALA A 126 11.07 -10.01 39.09
CA ALA A 126 12.04 -9.31 38.23
C ALA A 126 13.30 -10.15 37.94
N ASP A 127 13.69 -11.01 38.87
CA ASP A 127 14.80 -11.95 38.74
C ASP A 127 14.55 -13.05 37.70
N GLU A 128 13.28 -13.34 37.40
CA GLU A 128 12.88 -14.30 36.37
C GLU A 128 13.00 -13.74 34.94
N VAL A 129 13.26 -12.43 34.76
CA VAL A 129 13.41 -11.82 33.43
C VAL A 129 14.56 -12.46 32.66
N ALA A 130 15.70 -12.69 33.31
CA ALA A 130 16.88 -13.33 32.71
C ALA A 130 16.57 -14.71 32.15
N ILE A 131 15.90 -15.54 32.97
CA ILE A 131 15.52 -16.90 32.64
C ILE A 131 14.50 -16.90 31.51
N SER A 132 13.52 -15.98 31.58
CA SER A 132 12.47 -15.85 30.57
C SER A 132 13.01 -15.48 29.19
N ASN A 133 14.06 -14.66 29.16
CA ASN A 133 14.74 -14.20 27.95
C ASN A 133 15.77 -15.20 27.42
N SER A 134 16.26 -16.14 28.23
CA SER A 134 17.20 -17.17 27.76
C SER A 134 16.70 -17.94 26.53
N LEU A 135 17.60 -18.53 25.74
CA LEU A 135 17.22 -19.32 24.56
C LEU A 135 16.15 -20.38 24.92
N ARG A 136 16.37 -21.10 26.02
CA ARG A 136 15.41 -22.09 26.54
C ARG A 136 14.10 -21.49 27.02
N GLY A 137 14.16 -20.34 27.70
CA GLY A 137 13.00 -19.62 28.21
C GLY A 137 12.12 -19.08 27.09
N SER A 138 12.70 -18.83 25.92
CA SER A 138 12.04 -18.20 24.80
C SER A 138 11.49 -19.09 23.72
N ARG A 139 11.63 -20.41 23.86
CA ARG A 139 11.13 -21.37 22.87
C ARG A 139 9.64 -21.28 22.56
N PHE A 140 8.88 -20.58 23.41
CA PHE A 140 7.44 -20.35 23.25
C PHE A 140 7.09 -18.89 22.92
N ASP A 141 8.11 -18.04 22.68
CA ASP A 141 7.87 -16.68 22.23
C ASP A 141 7.17 -16.73 20.85
N SER A 142 6.23 -15.81 20.64
CA SER A 142 5.58 -15.66 19.34
C SER A 142 6.61 -15.35 18.24
N PRO A 143 6.34 -15.74 16.98
CA PRO A 143 7.19 -15.36 15.85
C PRO A 143 7.36 -13.84 15.77
N GLU A 144 8.59 -13.40 15.50
CA GLU A 144 8.89 -11.99 15.28
C GLU A 144 8.52 -11.60 13.84
N ARG A 145 7.42 -10.85 13.70
CA ARG A 145 6.87 -10.39 12.42
C ARG A 145 6.00 -9.14 12.63
N ASP A 146 5.70 -8.40 11.56
CA ASP A 146 4.60 -7.46 11.58
C ASP A 146 3.26 -8.20 11.51
N ASN A 147 2.36 -7.89 12.43
CA ASN A 147 1.03 -8.49 12.49
C ASN A 147 -0.03 -7.62 11.83
N LEU A 148 0.28 -6.36 11.52
CA LEU A 148 -0.60 -5.47 10.78
C LEU A 148 -0.37 -5.69 9.28
N PRO A 149 -1.38 -6.16 8.54
CA PRO A 149 -1.25 -6.32 7.10
C PRO A 149 -1.10 -4.95 6.43
N VAL A 150 -0.05 -4.79 5.62
CA VAL A 150 0.12 -3.62 4.76
C VAL A 150 -0.76 -3.77 3.53
N VAL A 151 -1.41 -2.68 3.14
CA VAL A 151 -2.31 -2.63 1.99
C VAL A 151 -1.70 -1.80 0.87
N GLU A 152 -2.07 -2.15 -0.35
CA GLU A 152 -1.84 -1.31 -1.53
C GLU A 152 -3.17 -0.90 -2.16
N TYR A 153 -3.15 0.27 -2.77
CA TYR A 153 -4.29 0.91 -3.39
C TYR A 153 -4.08 1.03 -4.89
N ARG A 154 -5.19 1.00 -5.63
CA ARG A 154 -5.22 1.44 -7.02
C ARG A 154 -6.48 2.21 -7.31
N GLN A 155 -6.35 3.21 -8.16
CA GLN A 155 -7.51 3.91 -8.69
C GLN A 155 -8.25 2.98 -9.65
N ARG A 156 -9.56 2.86 -9.45
CA ARG A 156 -10.40 2.12 -10.39
C ARG A 156 -10.49 2.93 -11.68
N LYS A 157 -10.22 2.30 -12.83
CA LYS A 157 -10.46 2.92 -14.14
C LYS A 157 -11.96 3.17 -14.27
N ASN A 158 -12.36 4.43 -14.16
CA ASN A 158 -13.75 4.85 -14.09
C ASN A 158 -14.25 5.46 -15.41
N LEU A 159 -13.34 5.80 -16.33
CA LEU A 159 -13.63 6.36 -17.63
C LEU A 159 -12.60 5.87 -18.64
N THR A 160 -13.06 5.40 -19.79
CA THR A 160 -12.23 5.17 -20.97
C THR A 160 -12.99 5.66 -22.18
N VAL A 161 -12.34 6.52 -22.98
CA VAL A 161 -12.93 7.14 -24.16
C VAL A 161 -12.09 6.70 -25.35
N TYR A 162 -12.74 6.10 -26.34
CA TYR A 162 -12.15 5.81 -27.63
C TYR A 162 -12.92 6.58 -28.69
N LEU A 163 -12.20 7.32 -29.54
CA LEU A 163 -12.76 7.85 -30.76
C LEU A 163 -12.40 6.87 -31.88
N ALA A 164 -13.40 6.22 -32.47
CA ALA A 164 -13.15 5.35 -33.60
C ALA A 164 -12.69 6.20 -34.80
N THR A 165 -11.51 5.91 -35.33
CA THR A 165 -11.07 6.46 -36.61
C THR A 165 -11.65 5.62 -37.74
N PRO A 166 -12.22 6.23 -38.80
CA PRO A 166 -12.70 5.47 -39.95
C PRO A 166 -11.54 4.68 -40.58
N PRO A 167 -11.78 3.44 -41.06
CA PRO A 167 -10.72 2.59 -41.61
C PRO A 167 -10.32 2.94 -43.06
N TRP A 168 -10.59 4.16 -43.55
CA TRP A 168 -10.45 4.53 -44.97
C TRP A 168 -9.82 5.92 -45.20
N ASP A 169 -9.34 6.13 -46.43
CA ASP A 169 -8.81 7.41 -46.91
C ASP A 169 -9.91 8.48 -46.92
N LEU A 170 -9.73 9.50 -46.08
CA LEU A 170 -10.68 10.60 -45.92
C LEU A 170 -10.60 11.56 -47.10
N GLN A 171 -11.75 11.90 -47.69
CA GLN A 171 -11.80 12.85 -48.81
C GLN A 171 -11.96 14.29 -48.31
N SER A 172 -11.44 15.22 -49.09
CA SER A 172 -11.65 16.66 -48.92
C SER A 172 -13.15 17.00 -48.93
N GLY A 173 -13.64 17.70 -47.91
CA GLY A 173 -15.06 18.09 -47.78
C GLY A 173 -16.01 16.95 -47.36
N GLU A 174 -15.50 15.74 -47.09
CA GLU A 174 -16.32 14.62 -46.63
C GLU A 174 -16.87 14.89 -45.21
N THR A 175 -18.15 14.59 -44.99
CA THR A 175 -18.72 14.61 -43.64
C THR A 175 -18.55 13.24 -43.00
N VAL A 176 -17.77 13.19 -41.93
CA VAL A 176 -17.39 11.97 -41.22
C VAL A 176 -18.11 11.93 -39.88
N GLN A 177 -18.82 10.85 -39.61
CA GLN A 177 -19.44 10.61 -38.32
C GLN A 177 -18.39 10.16 -37.30
N LEU A 178 -18.33 10.88 -36.18
CA LEU A 178 -17.47 10.55 -35.06
C LEU A 178 -18.21 9.57 -34.14
N LYS A 179 -17.62 8.39 -33.94
CA LYS A 179 -18.15 7.39 -33.00
C LYS A 179 -17.31 7.38 -31.74
N LEU A 180 -17.83 7.95 -30.67
CA LEU A 180 -17.20 7.86 -29.36
C LEU A 180 -17.70 6.62 -28.64
N GLN A 181 -16.79 5.72 -28.31
CA GLN A 181 -17.04 4.61 -27.42
C GLN A 181 -16.60 5.01 -26.01
N ILE A 182 -17.57 5.30 -25.16
CA ILE A 182 -17.31 5.74 -23.79
C ILE A 182 -17.72 4.64 -22.83
N HIS A 183 -16.73 4.09 -22.13
CA HIS A 183 -16.93 3.15 -21.04
C HIS A 183 -16.74 3.91 -19.74
N SER A 184 -17.82 4.08 -18.98
CA SER A 184 -17.78 4.81 -17.72
C SER A 184 -18.61 4.10 -16.66
N LEU A 185 -18.11 4.10 -15.43
CA LEU A 185 -18.86 3.59 -14.27
C LEU A 185 -20.00 4.52 -13.85
N HIS A 186 -19.91 5.80 -14.23
CA HIS A 186 -20.92 6.83 -13.98
C HIS A 186 -21.39 7.44 -15.30
N GLY A 187 -22.57 8.08 -15.29
CA GLY A 187 -23.04 8.83 -16.46
C GLY A 187 -22.09 9.98 -16.82
N ILE A 188 -22.04 10.34 -18.10
CA ILE A 188 -21.29 11.50 -18.58
C ILE A 188 -22.13 12.75 -18.34
N LYS A 189 -21.54 13.78 -17.71
CA LYS A 189 -22.24 15.03 -17.44
C LYS A 189 -22.13 16.04 -18.58
N ALA A 190 -20.98 16.09 -19.22
CA ALA A 190 -20.69 17.01 -20.31
C ALA A 190 -19.60 16.42 -21.22
N LEU A 191 -19.66 16.77 -22.50
CA LEU A 191 -18.67 16.41 -23.50
C LEU A 191 -18.06 17.68 -24.08
N HIS A 192 -16.73 17.76 -24.05
CA HIS A 192 -15.99 18.92 -24.52
C HIS A 192 -14.93 18.47 -25.52
N TRP A 193 -14.97 19.05 -26.71
CA TRP A 193 -13.95 18.84 -27.74
C TRP A 193 -12.80 19.83 -27.55
N GLN A 194 -11.57 19.32 -27.53
CA GLN A 194 -10.36 20.13 -27.46
C GLN A 194 -9.66 20.13 -28.82
N GLY A 195 -9.29 21.31 -29.32
CA GLY A 195 -8.67 21.50 -30.63
C GLY A 195 -9.33 22.62 -31.44
N ASP A 196 -8.87 22.83 -32.67
CA ASP A 196 -9.50 23.77 -33.60
C ASP A 196 -10.75 23.14 -34.23
N THR A 197 -11.87 23.33 -33.55
CA THR A 197 -13.18 22.85 -33.99
C THR A 197 -13.73 23.63 -35.18
N GLN A 198 -13.17 24.81 -35.50
CA GLN A 198 -13.58 25.60 -36.66
C GLN A 198 -12.95 25.04 -37.94
N ALA A 199 -11.67 24.69 -37.90
CA ALA A 199 -10.97 24.08 -39.04
C ALA A 199 -11.61 22.74 -39.47
N LEU A 200 -12.17 21.99 -38.52
CA LEU A 200 -12.81 20.69 -38.74
C LEU A 200 -14.36 20.77 -38.85
N SER A 201 -14.93 21.98 -38.81
CA SER A 201 -16.38 22.22 -38.85
C SER A 201 -17.18 21.20 -37.99
N LEU A 202 -16.79 21.08 -36.72
CA LEU A 202 -17.41 20.12 -35.81
C LEU A 202 -18.89 20.44 -35.64
N THR A 203 -19.75 19.48 -35.96
CA THR A 203 -21.19 19.59 -35.89
C THR A 203 -21.73 18.82 -34.68
N PRO A 204 -22.41 19.50 -33.74
CA PRO A 204 -22.98 18.85 -32.56
C PRO A 204 -24.30 18.15 -32.87
N PRO A 205 -24.62 17.04 -32.16
CA PRO A 205 -25.97 16.46 -32.14
C PRO A 205 -26.96 17.35 -31.38
N VAL A 206 -28.25 16.97 -31.40
CA VAL A 206 -29.33 17.67 -30.69
C VAL A 206 -29.05 17.79 -29.18
N ASP A 207 -28.48 16.75 -28.59
CA ASP A 207 -27.98 16.76 -27.22
C ASP A 207 -26.45 16.78 -27.23
N ALA A 208 -25.84 17.94 -26.96
CA ALA A 208 -24.39 18.11 -26.94
C ALA A 208 -23.68 17.30 -25.84
N SER A 209 -24.40 16.66 -24.92
CA SER A 209 -23.82 15.72 -23.94
C SER A 209 -23.80 14.27 -24.45
N SER A 210 -24.50 13.99 -25.55
CA SER A 210 -24.54 12.67 -26.20
C SER A 210 -23.17 12.30 -26.76
N ALA A 211 -22.80 11.03 -26.60
CA ALA A 211 -21.64 10.44 -27.26
C ALA A 211 -21.88 10.15 -28.75
N ASP A 212 -23.15 10.08 -29.16
CA ASP A 212 -23.59 9.77 -30.52
C ASP A 212 -24.06 11.01 -31.28
N GLY A 213 -23.84 11.01 -32.59
CA GLY A 213 -24.36 12.01 -33.52
C GLY A 213 -23.44 13.22 -33.78
N TRP A 214 -22.20 13.17 -33.30
CA TRP A 214 -21.18 14.13 -33.66
C TRP A 214 -20.62 13.85 -35.05
N SER A 215 -20.41 14.88 -35.85
CA SER A 215 -19.74 14.76 -37.14
C SER A 215 -18.74 15.88 -37.39
N VAL A 216 -17.74 15.61 -38.21
CA VAL A 216 -16.73 16.57 -38.67
C VAL A 216 -16.79 16.65 -40.19
N ILE A 217 -16.59 17.84 -40.72
CA ILE A 217 -16.41 18.02 -42.16
C ILE A 217 -14.92 18.17 -42.42
N MET A 218 -14.36 17.27 -43.23
CA MET A 218 -12.93 17.27 -43.52
C MET A 218 -12.55 18.57 -44.24
N PRO A 219 -11.47 19.24 -43.81
CA PRO A 219 -11.02 20.47 -44.45
C PRO A 219 -10.62 20.19 -45.90
N VAL A 220 -10.66 21.24 -46.71
CA VAL A 220 -10.15 21.14 -48.07
C VAL A 220 -8.63 21.13 -48.02
N TRP A 221 -8.03 19.99 -48.34
CA TRP A 221 -6.58 19.85 -48.41
C TRP A 221 -6.08 20.43 -49.73
N ASN A 222 -5.05 21.27 -49.68
CA ASN A 222 -4.31 21.63 -50.90
C ASN A 222 -3.46 20.43 -51.30
N SER A 223 -3.71 19.90 -52.50
CA SER A 223 -2.79 19.00 -53.18
C SER A 223 -1.71 19.83 -53.87
N GLU A 224 -0.74 20.33 -53.10
CA GLU A 224 0.54 20.79 -53.66
C GLU A 224 1.59 19.70 -53.52
#